data_AF-A0A6U1TJP3-F1
#
_entry.id   AF-A0A6U1TJP3-F1
#
_cell.length_a   1.000
_cell.length_b   1.000
_cell.length_c   1.000
_cell.angle_alpha   90.00
_cell.angle_beta   90.00
_cell.angle_gamma   90.00
#
_symmetry.space_group_name_H-M   'P 1'
#
loop_
_entity.id
_entity.type
_entity.pdbx_description
1 polymer ?
#
loop_
_entity_poly.entity_id
_entity_poly.type
_entity_poly.pdbx_seq_one_letter_code
_entity_poly.pdbx_strand_id
1 'polypeptide(L)'
;DAWSEHRITMVMVRDILMYMDRVYVQQNRRRPVYELGLHLFRTEVWEHPRVQPRATDLLLRAVASERAGLLTDDRTLLKSVLGMLLELGAADGSDAYERDFESLFLGTTQEFYRLESLDYLSRNSARDYVAKAKSRIEEERNRAAALGLAPSTEAPLQNIVETELIERHAGALVKMENSGFAALLRDGSSPEELRETYDLLRRVPGSVEHLRDALAERVKTDGRSLVSDQERGASDPPAFVRGVLRMRERYGDVVAVAFR
;
A
#
# COMPACT_ATOMS: atom_id res chain seq x y z
N ASP A 1 8.16 -27.32 10.18
CA ASP A 1 8.86 -28.40 10.92
C ASP A 1 10.21 -28.75 10.34
N ALA A 2 10.29 -29.31 9.11
CA ALA A 2 11.57 -29.72 8.50
C ALA A 2 12.67 -28.64 8.52
N TRP A 3 12.31 -27.38 8.24
CA TRP A 3 13.25 -26.25 8.35
C TRP A 3 13.79 -26.04 9.77
N SER A 4 12.92 -26.09 10.78
CA SER A 4 13.31 -25.91 12.18
C SER A 4 14.25 -27.03 12.64
N GLU A 5 13.93 -28.27 12.27
CA GLU A 5 14.75 -29.44 12.55
C GLU A 5 16.11 -29.35 11.85
N HIS A 6 16.14 -28.95 10.58
CA HIS A 6 17.37 -28.72 9.83
C HIS A 6 18.25 -27.68 10.52
N ARG A 7 17.67 -26.54 10.94
CA ARG A 7 18.41 -25.47 11.62
C ARG A 7 19.03 -25.96 12.94
N ILE A 8 18.26 -26.67 13.77
CA ILE A 8 18.74 -27.24 15.03
C ILE A 8 19.86 -28.26 14.78
N THR A 9 19.66 -29.15 13.80
CA THR A 9 20.64 -30.17 13.42
C THR A 9 21.95 -29.53 12.94
N MET A 10 21.86 -28.50 12.11
CA MET A 10 23.05 -27.83 11.57
C MET A 10 23.84 -27.07 12.63
N VAL A 11 23.18 -26.53 13.67
CA VAL A 11 23.88 -25.95 14.83
C VAL A 11 24.67 -27.03 15.56
N MET A 12 24.06 -28.19 15.84
CA MET A 12 24.76 -29.30 16.50
C MET A 12 25.92 -29.84 15.67
N VAL A 13 25.73 -30.02 14.36
CA VAL A 13 26.78 -30.50 13.45
C VAL A 13 27.94 -29.51 13.37
N ARG A 14 27.66 -28.20 13.29
CA ARG A 14 28.68 -27.15 13.34
C ARG A 14 29.47 -27.21 14.65
N ASP A 15 28.81 -27.41 15.79
CA ASP A 15 29.46 -27.44 17.10
C ASP A 15 30.36 -28.68 17.26
N ILE A 16 29.92 -29.83 16.75
CA ILE A 16 30.75 -31.06 16.70
C ILE A 16 31.96 -30.84 15.77
N LEU A 17 31.76 -30.21 14.62
CA LEU A 17 32.79 -29.98 13.61
C LEU A 17 33.54 -28.64 13.78
N MET A 18 33.43 -28.01 14.95
CA MET A 18 33.92 -26.64 15.19
C MET A 18 35.41 -26.46 14.86
N TYR A 19 36.25 -27.46 15.16
CA TYR A 19 37.67 -27.38 14.85
C TYR A 19 37.94 -27.37 13.34
N MET A 20 37.23 -28.21 12.59
CA MET A 20 37.31 -28.22 11.12
C MET A 20 36.86 -26.88 10.53
N ASP A 21 35.76 -26.33 11.05
CA ASP A 21 35.19 -25.06 10.60
C ASP A 21 36.13 -23.87 10.88
N ARG A 22 36.84 -23.89 12.01
CA ARG A 22 37.79 -22.82 12.38
C ARG A 22 39.14 -22.91 11.67
N VAL A 23 39.64 -24.12 11.43
CA VAL A 23 41.00 -24.32 10.89
C VAL A 23 40.95 -24.64 9.41
N TYR A 24 40.37 -25.78 9.05
CA TYR A 24 40.41 -26.30 7.69
C TYR A 24 39.62 -25.42 6.71
N VAL A 25 38.38 -25.05 7.07
CA VAL A 25 37.51 -24.26 6.19
C VAL A 25 38.11 -22.88 5.91
N GLN A 26 38.64 -22.21 6.94
CA GLN A 26 39.29 -20.90 6.79
C GLN A 26 40.55 -20.97 5.93
N GLN A 27 41.44 -21.93 6.19
CA GLN A 27 42.69 -22.10 5.44
C GLN A 27 42.43 -22.41 3.95
N ASN A 28 41.42 -23.24 3.67
CA ASN A 28 41.09 -23.67 2.32
C ASN A 28 40.04 -22.78 1.63
N ARG A 29 39.64 -21.67 2.27
CA ARG A 29 38.60 -20.74 1.78
C ARG A 29 37.33 -21.46 1.31
N ARG A 30 36.89 -22.45 2.09
CA ARG A 30 35.65 -23.18 1.86
C ARG A 30 34.51 -22.50 2.59
N ARG A 31 33.28 -22.91 2.24
CA ARG A 31 32.08 -22.46 2.93
C ARG A 31 32.00 -23.11 4.33
N PRO A 32 31.66 -22.33 5.38
CA PRO A 32 31.39 -22.87 6.71
C PRO A 32 30.32 -23.95 6.73
N VAL A 33 30.41 -24.85 7.71
CA VAL A 33 29.49 -26.01 7.83
C VAL A 33 28.03 -25.57 7.89
N TYR A 34 27.72 -24.52 8.64
CA TYR A 34 26.35 -24.01 8.76
C TYR A 34 25.83 -23.45 7.43
N GLU A 35 26.59 -22.59 6.78
CA GLU A 35 26.25 -22.02 5.47
C GLU A 35 26.12 -23.10 4.38
N LEU A 36 26.96 -24.14 4.43
CA LEU A 36 26.84 -25.29 3.53
C LEU A 36 25.53 -26.04 3.78
N GLY A 37 25.13 -26.21 5.03
CA GLY A 37 23.83 -26.79 5.38
C GLY A 37 22.67 -25.99 4.83
N LEU A 38 22.71 -24.65 4.92
CA LEU A 38 21.69 -23.77 4.35
C LEU A 38 21.63 -23.87 2.82
N HIS A 39 22.79 -23.88 2.17
CA HIS A 39 22.89 -24.05 0.72
C HIS A 39 22.24 -25.35 0.24
N LEU A 40 22.58 -26.48 0.88
CA LEU A 40 22.02 -27.78 0.53
C LEU A 40 20.51 -27.83 0.77
N PHE A 41 20.02 -27.20 1.84
CA PHE A 41 18.57 -27.11 2.08
C PHE A 41 17.88 -26.30 0.97
N ARG A 42 18.49 -25.19 0.54
CA ARG A 42 17.96 -24.39 -0.56
C ARG A 42 17.89 -25.20 -1.85
N THR A 43 18.99 -25.82 -2.28
CA THR A 43 19.06 -26.50 -3.59
C THR A 43 18.25 -27.80 -3.62
N GLU A 44 18.31 -28.60 -2.55
CA GLU A 44 17.71 -29.93 -2.54
C GLU A 44 16.25 -29.94 -2.04
N VAL A 45 15.88 -28.99 -1.17
CA VAL A 45 14.54 -28.97 -0.53
C VAL A 45 13.69 -27.83 -1.07
N TRP A 46 14.15 -26.58 -0.97
CA TRP A 46 13.36 -25.43 -1.41
C TRP A 46 13.20 -25.44 -2.94
N GLU A 47 14.30 -25.34 -3.67
CA GLU A 47 14.37 -25.26 -5.15
C GLU A 47 13.94 -26.57 -5.84
N HIS A 48 13.57 -27.60 -5.08
CA HIS A 48 13.00 -28.82 -5.64
C HIS A 48 11.74 -28.49 -6.48
N PRO A 49 11.61 -28.97 -7.72
CA PRO A 49 10.56 -28.56 -8.67
C PRO A 49 9.11 -28.78 -8.21
N ARG A 50 8.90 -29.62 -7.18
CA ARG A 50 7.58 -29.89 -6.58
C ARG A 50 7.30 -29.10 -5.30
N VAL A 51 8.33 -28.53 -4.68
CA VAL A 51 8.24 -27.86 -3.38
C VAL A 51 8.08 -26.36 -3.58
N GLN A 52 9.05 -25.68 -4.21
CA GLN A 52 9.01 -24.22 -4.38
C GLN A 52 7.69 -23.73 -5.00
N PRO A 53 7.21 -24.25 -6.15
CA PRO A 53 6.01 -23.68 -6.78
C PRO A 53 4.76 -23.86 -5.91
N ARG A 54 4.67 -25.00 -5.21
CA ARG A 54 3.55 -25.32 -4.32
C ARG A 54 3.59 -24.46 -3.06
N ALA A 55 4.76 -24.28 -2.45
CA ALA A 55 4.93 -23.46 -1.27
C ALA A 55 4.59 -22.00 -1.58
N THR A 56 5.13 -21.45 -2.68
CA THR A 56 4.82 -20.10 -3.14
C THR A 56 3.32 -19.91 -3.42
N ASP A 57 2.67 -20.82 -4.14
CA ASP A 57 1.23 -20.75 -4.39
C ASP A 57 0.41 -20.75 -3.08
N LEU A 58 0.78 -21.58 -2.10
CA LEU A 58 0.12 -21.60 -0.79
C LEU A 58 0.31 -20.28 -0.02
N LEU A 59 1.51 -19.68 -0.05
CA LEU A 59 1.77 -18.38 0.56
C LEU A 59 0.87 -17.29 -0.06
N LEU A 60 0.83 -17.22 -1.38
CA LEU A 60 0.04 -16.22 -2.11
C LEU A 60 -1.47 -16.43 -1.89
N ARG A 61 -1.96 -17.67 -1.86
CA ARG A 61 -3.37 -17.98 -1.56
C ARG A 61 -3.76 -17.63 -0.14
N ALA A 62 -2.87 -17.82 0.83
CA ALA A 62 -3.12 -17.43 2.21
C ALA A 62 -3.30 -15.91 2.32
N VAL A 63 -2.42 -15.13 1.69
CA VAL A 63 -2.56 -13.67 1.59
C VAL A 63 -3.88 -13.27 0.90
N ALA A 64 -4.21 -13.92 -0.22
CA ALA A 64 -5.44 -13.62 -0.96
C ALA A 64 -6.71 -13.93 -0.13
N SER A 65 -6.70 -15.03 0.62
CA SER A 65 -7.80 -15.44 1.50
C SER A 65 -7.98 -14.44 2.65
N GLU A 66 -6.87 -13.99 3.24
CA GLU A 66 -6.88 -12.96 4.27
C GLU A 66 -7.44 -11.63 3.74
N ARG A 67 -7.05 -11.21 2.52
CA ARG A 67 -7.62 -10.00 1.87
C ARG A 67 -9.12 -10.10 1.61
N ALA A 68 -9.62 -11.31 1.37
CA ALA A 68 -11.04 -11.62 1.25
C ALA A 68 -11.78 -11.64 2.61
N GLY A 69 -11.08 -11.41 3.73
CA GLY A 69 -11.66 -11.38 5.07
C GLY A 69 -11.80 -12.76 5.72
N LEU A 70 -11.19 -13.80 5.16
CA LEU A 70 -11.16 -15.13 5.78
C LEU A 70 -10.15 -15.14 6.93
N LEU A 71 -10.57 -15.64 8.09
CA LEU A 71 -9.68 -15.86 9.24
C LEU A 71 -8.55 -16.80 8.81
N THR A 72 -7.31 -16.37 9.03
CA THR A 72 -6.12 -17.15 8.70
C THR A 72 -5.37 -17.42 10.00
N ASP A 73 -5.45 -18.64 10.50
CA ASP A 73 -4.76 -19.07 11.73
C ASP A 73 -3.24 -19.28 11.51
N ASP A 74 -2.77 -19.19 10.26
CA ASP A 74 -1.42 -19.59 9.86
C ASP A 74 -0.40 -18.44 9.75
N ARG A 75 -0.68 -17.23 10.24
CA ARG A 75 0.25 -16.08 10.11
C ARG A 75 1.65 -16.37 10.67
N THR A 76 1.74 -17.15 11.75
CA THR A 76 3.01 -17.59 12.35
C THR A 76 3.80 -18.51 11.42
N LEU A 77 3.11 -19.43 10.74
CA LEU A 77 3.69 -20.33 9.76
C LEU A 77 4.18 -19.55 8.53
N LEU A 78 3.36 -18.65 8.00
CA LEU A 78 3.73 -17.79 6.87
C LEU A 78 5.00 -17.00 7.20
N LYS A 79 5.02 -16.32 8.35
CA LYS A 79 6.21 -15.59 8.84
C LYS A 79 7.43 -16.51 8.97
N SER A 80 7.27 -17.74 9.45
CA SER A 80 8.37 -18.67 9.57
C SER A 80 8.94 -19.10 8.21
N VAL A 81 8.08 -19.29 7.19
CA VAL A 81 8.52 -19.63 5.83
C VAL A 81 9.21 -18.44 5.17
N LEU A 82 8.68 -17.22 5.32
CA LEU A 82 9.33 -16.01 4.80
C LEU A 82 10.68 -15.76 5.46
N GLY A 83 10.77 -15.95 6.79
CA GLY A 83 12.03 -15.89 7.52
C GLY A 83 13.05 -16.94 7.06
N MET A 84 12.60 -18.14 6.72
CA MET A 84 13.46 -19.16 6.09
C MET A 84 14.01 -18.67 4.75
N LEU A 85 13.19 -18.11 3.87
CA LEU A 85 13.65 -17.61 2.57
C LEU A 85 14.70 -16.51 2.70
N LEU A 86 14.53 -15.61 3.66
CA LEU A 86 15.52 -14.58 3.95
C LEU A 86 16.84 -15.17 4.47
N GLU A 87 16.77 -16.17 5.36
CA GLU A 87 17.97 -16.86 5.88
C GLU A 87 18.70 -17.64 4.78
N LEU A 88 17.96 -18.34 3.91
CA LEU A 88 18.53 -19.04 2.74
C LEU A 88 19.13 -18.05 1.71
N GLY A 89 18.47 -16.92 1.49
CA GLY A 89 18.94 -15.84 0.63
C GLY A 89 20.28 -15.28 1.09
N ALA A 90 20.36 -14.88 2.36
CA ALA A 90 21.52 -14.26 2.98
C ALA A 90 22.76 -15.17 3.01
N ALA A 91 22.58 -16.48 3.24
CA ALA A 91 23.68 -17.43 3.35
C ALA A 91 24.41 -17.68 2.02
N ASP A 92 23.71 -17.54 0.90
CA ASP A 92 24.24 -17.84 -0.44
C ASP A 92 24.49 -16.61 -1.31
N GLY A 93 24.17 -15.41 -0.81
CA GLY A 93 24.11 -14.21 -1.64
C GLY A 93 23.09 -14.35 -2.78
N SER A 94 22.02 -15.11 -2.53
CA SER A 94 20.96 -15.36 -3.51
C SER A 94 19.72 -14.54 -3.23
N ASP A 95 18.94 -14.35 -4.28
CA ASP A 95 17.69 -13.59 -4.32
C ASP A 95 16.46 -14.49 -4.11
N ALA A 96 16.58 -15.58 -3.35
CA ALA A 96 15.51 -16.58 -3.23
C ALA A 96 14.19 -15.98 -2.74
N TYR A 97 14.24 -15.06 -1.76
CA TYR A 97 13.06 -14.36 -1.28
C TYR A 97 12.47 -13.43 -2.36
N GLU A 98 13.32 -12.64 -3.01
CA GLU A 98 12.93 -11.64 -4.00
C GLU A 98 12.33 -12.30 -5.26
N ARG A 99 13.01 -13.32 -5.77
CA ARG A 99 12.67 -14.09 -6.97
C ARG A 99 11.46 -14.98 -6.75
N ASP A 100 11.45 -15.77 -5.67
CA ASP A 100 10.47 -16.84 -5.49
C ASP A 100 9.20 -16.38 -4.77
N PHE A 101 9.22 -15.22 -4.09
CA PHE A 101 8.09 -14.68 -3.37
C PHE A 101 7.81 -13.21 -3.69
N GLU A 102 8.74 -12.29 -3.43
CA GLU A 102 8.48 -10.83 -3.44
C GLU A 102 7.90 -10.36 -4.78
N SER A 103 8.54 -10.71 -5.90
CA SER A 103 8.08 -10.32 -7.23
C SER A 103 6.64 -10.77 -7.52
N LEU A 104 6.31 -12.01 -7.15
CA LEU A 104 4.98 -12.58 -7.35
C LEU A 104 3.96 -11.99 -6.38
N PHE A 105 4.35 -11.77 -5.12
CA PHE A 105 3.53 -11.14 -4.10
C PHE A 105 3.16 -9.70 -4.49
N LEU A 106 4.13 -8.89 -4.92
CA LEU A 106 3.88 -7.51 -5.36
C LEU A 106 3.01 -7.49 -6.63
N GLY A 107 3.28 -8.36 -7.61
CA GLY A 107 2.48 -8.45 -8.83
C GLY A 107 1.02 -8.86 -8.59
N THR A 108 0.79 -9.88 -7.77
CA THR A 108 -0.57 -10.30 -7.39
C THR A 108 -1.29 -9.25 -6.54
N THR A 109 -0.55 -8.50 -5.71
CA THR A 109 -1.09 -7.39 -4.93
C THR A 109 -1.54 -6.24 -5.81
N GLN A 110 -0.73 -5.88 -6.81
CA GLN A 110 -1.08 -4.85 -7.78
C GLN A 110 -2.37 -5.22 -8.50
N GLU A 111 -2.47 -6.44 -9.04
CA GLU A 111 -3.65 -6.88 -9.77
C GLU A 111 -4.89 -6.94 -8.86
N PHE A 112 -4.74 -7.41 -7.62
CA PHE A 112 -5.83 -7.41 -6.64
C PHE A 112 -6.39 -6.00 -6.41
N TYR A 113 -5.54 -5.02 -6.10
CA TYR A 113 -6.01 -3.66 -5.83
C TYR A 113 -6.48 -2.92 -7.07
N ARG A 114 -5.92 -3.22 -8.24
CA ARG A 114 -6.41 -2.71 -9.52
C ARG A 114 -7.86 -3.13 -9.77
N LEU A 115 -8.17 -4.42 -9.58
CA LEU A 115 -9.52 -4.96 -9.79
C LEU A 115 -10.49 -4.49 -8.68
N GLU A 116 -10.08 -4.57 -7.41
CA GLU A 116 -10.93 -4.16 -6.29
C GLU A 116 -11.29 -2.67 -6.37
N SER A 117 -10.32 -1.81 -6.67
CA SER A 117 -10.56 -0.35 -6.75
C SER A 117 -11.53 0.01 -7.87
N LEU A 118 -11.35 -0.55 -9.07
CA LEU A 118 -12.24 -0.31 -10.21
C LEU A 118 -13.67 -0.78 -9.92
N ASP A 119 -13.83 -2.01 -9.42
CA ASP A 119 -15.15 -2.56 -9.11
C ASP A 119 -15.84 -1.73 -8.02
N TYR A 120 -15.12 -1.41 -6.95
CA TYR A 120 -15.68 -0.68 -5.81
C TYR A 120 -16.05 0.76 -6.19
N LEU A 121 -15.18 1.46 -6.94
CA LEU A 121 -15.47 2.83 -7.39
C LEU A 121 -16.69 2.89 -8.31
N SER A 122 -16.91 1.86 -9.15
CA SER A 122 -18.06 1.83 -10.07
C SER A 122 -19.42 1.67 -9.38
N ARG A 123 -19.45 1.20 -8.13
CA ARG A 123 -20.68 0.83 -7.40
C ARG A 123 -20.96 1.69 -6.17
N ASN A 124 -20.01 2.52 -5.73
CA ASN A 124 -20.07 3.21 -4.44
C ASN A 124 -19.76 4.70 -4.58
N SER A 125 -20.09 5.48 -3.53
CA SER A 125 -19.82 6.92 -3.48
C SER A 125 -18.34 7.24 -3.23
N ALA A 126 -17.94 8.51 -3.45
CA ALA A 126 -16.56 8.92 -3.23
C ALA A 126 -16.16 8.76 -1.77
N ARG A 127 -17.10 9.06 -0.87
CA ARG A 127 -16.95 8.92 0.58
C ARG A 127 -16.67 7.46 0.97
N ASP A 128 -17.49 6.54 0.47
CA ASP A 128 -17.34 5.11 0.79
C ASP A 128 -16.03 4.57 0.24
N TYR A 129 -15.64 5.01 -0.96
CA TYR A 129 -14.35 4.68 -1.56
C TYR A 129 -13.19 5.19 -0.70
N VAL A 130 -13.20 6.46 -0.30
CA VAL A 130 -12.15 7.06 0.53
C VAL A 130 -12.00 6.31 1.85
N ALA A 131 -13.11 5.98 2.52
CA ALA A 131 -13.09 5.20 3.75
C ALA A 131 -12.48 3.80 3.53
N LYS A 132 -12.90 3.11 2.46
CA LYS A 132 -12.37 1.78 2.14
C LYS A 132 -10.89 1.82 1.77
N ALA A 133 -10.45 2.80 0.99
CA ALA A 133 -9.05 2.96 0.62
C ALA A 133 -8.16 3.16 1.86
N LYS A 134 -8.58 3.99 2.82
CA LYS A 134 -7.87 4.16 4.10
C LYS A 134 -7.78 2.85 4.89
N SER A 135 -8.88 2.10 4.97
CA SER A 135 -8.89 0.79 5.63
C SER A 135 -7.90 -0.17 4.98
N ARG A 136 -7.93 -0.29 3.64
CA ARG A 136 -7.04 -1.20 2.89
C ARG A 136 -5.56 -0.86 3.04
N ILE A 137 -5.21 0.42 3.05
CA ILE A 137 -3.82 0.87 3.29
C ILE A 137 -3.34 0.42 4.67
N GLU A 138 -4.17 0.61 5.70
CA GLU A 138 -3.82 0.23 7.06
C GLU A 138 -3.81 -1.29 7.25
N GLU A 139 -4.73 -2.02 6.62
CA GLU A 139 -4.73 -3.47 6.59
C GLU A 139 -3.43 -4.04 5.98
N GLU A 140 -2.94 -3.47 4.86
CA GLU A 140 -1.68 -3.91 4.26
C GLU A 140 -0.47 -3.60 5.12
N ARG A 141 -0.45 -2.42 5.75
CA ARG A 141 0.61 -2.08 6.70
C ARG A 141 0.66 -3.07 7.86
N ASN A 142 -0.50 -3.41 8.42
CA ASN A 142 -0.61 -4.37 9.50
C ASN A 142 -0.24 -5.80 9.04
N ARG A 143 -0.62 -6.18 7.82
CA ARG A 143 -0.23 -7.46 7.22
C ARG A 143 1.27 -7.55 7.03
N ALA A 144 1.90 -6.52 6.48
CA ALA A 144 3.34 -6.47 6.28
C ALA A 144 4.10 -6.67 7.61
N ALA A 145 3.69 -5.95 8.64
CA ALA A 145 4.26 -6.07 9.98
C ALA A 145 4.00 -7.46 10.61
N ALA A 146 2.79 -7.99 10.48
CA ALA A 146 2.41 -9.28 11.04
C ALA A 146 3.18 -10.45 10.40
N LEU A 147 3.32 -10.43 9.07
CA LEU A 147 4.08 -11.42 8.32
C LEU A 147 5.60 -11.24 8.45
N GLY A 148 6.05 -10.09 8.96
CA GLY A 148 7.47 -9.75 9.05
C GLY A 148 8.12 -9.70 7.68
N LEU A 149 7.45 -9.02 6.72
CA LEU A 149 8.00 -8.82 5.38
C LEU A 149 9.35 -8.10 5.46
N ALA A 150 10.21 -8.36 4.48
CA ALA A 150 11.50 -7.69 4.42
C ALA A 150 11.32 -6.17 4.25
N PRO A 151 12.20 -5.34 4.84
CA PRO A 151 12.17 -3.89 4.62
C PRO A 151 12.25 -3.50 3.14
N SER A 152 12.88 -4.33 2.30
CA SER A 152 12.91 -4.18 0.85
C SER A 152 11.53 -4.30 0.19
N THR A 153 10.59 -5.01 0.82
CA THR A 153 9.22 -5.25 0.32
C THR A 153 8.23 -4.20 0.79
N GLU A 154 8.43 -3.63 1.98
CA GLU A 154 7.44 -2.72 2.60
C GLU A 154 7.21 -1.46 1.76
N ALA A 155 8.28 -0.81 1.30
CA ALA A 155 8.16 0.40 0.49
C ALA A 155 7.52 0.15 -0.89
N PRO A 156 7.95 -0.86 -1.68
CA PRO A 156 7.26 -1.23 -2.92
C PRO A 156 5.79 -1.62 -2.71
N LEU A 157 5.47 -2.36 -1.64
CA LEU A 157 4.10 -2.73 -1.32
C LEU A 157 3.25 -1.48 -1.06
N GLN A 158 3.71 -0.57 -0.21
CA GLN A 158 2.99 0.66 0.10
C GLN A 158 2.77 1.50 -1.17
N ASN A 159 3.81 1.66 -1.99
CA ASN A 159 3.71 2.39 -3.25
C ASN A 159 2.67 1.78 -4.20
N ILE A 160 2.64 0.45 -4.35
CA ILE A 160 1.64 -0.23 -5.18
C ILE A 160 0.22 0.04 -4.67
N VAL A 161 0.00 -0.09 -3.35
CA VAL A 161 -1.32 0.12 -2.76
C VAL A 161 -1.76 1.57 -2.93
N GLU A 162 -0.88 2.54 -2.70
CA GLU A 162 -1.17 3.96 -2.87
C GLU A 162 -1.39 4.35 -4.34
N THR A 163 -0.60 3.82 -5.28
CA THR A 163 -0.81 4.06 -6.71
C THR A 163 -2.14 3.47 -7.20
N GLU A 164 -2.42 2.20 -6.89
CA GLU A 164 -3.63 1.53 -7.37
C GLU A 164 -4.91 2.05 -6.71
N LEU A 165 -4.88 2.44 -5.42
CA LEU A 165 -6.05 2.95 -4.71
C LEU A 165 -6.24 4.48 -4.82
N ILE A 166 -5.17 5.25 -4.96
CA ILE A 166 -5.21 6.72 -4.89
C ILE A 166 -4.88 7.33 -6.24
N GLU A 167 -3.64 7.15 -6.72
CA GLU A 167 -3.11 7.87 -7.88
C GLU A 167 -3.96 7.66 -9.14
N ARG A 168 -4.31 6.39 -9.44
CA ARG A 168 -5.12 6.05 -10.61
C ARG A 168 -6.54 6.62 -10.58
N HIS A 169 -7.09 6.85 -9.39
CA HIS A 169 -8.49 7.23 -9.19
C HIS A 169 -8.66 8.66 -8.71
N ALA A 170 -7.59 9.39 -8.42
CA ALA A 170 -7.65 10.74 -7.86
C ALA A 170 -8.49 11.68 -8.73
N GLY A 171 -8.28 11.67 -10.06
CA GLY A 171 -9.08 12.46 -10.99
C GLY A 171 -10.57 12.08 -10.99
N ALA A 172 -10.90 10.78 -10.85
CA ALA A 172 -12.27 10.29 -10.80
C ALA A 172 -12.95 10.69 -9.48
N LEU A 173 -12.29 10.50 -8.34
CA LEU A 173 -12.78 10.88 -7.01
C LEU A 173 -13.07 12.38 -6.91
N VAL A 174 -12.29 13.21 -7.60
CA VAL A 174 -12.52 14.65 -7.63
C VAL A 174 -13.74 15.02 -8.48
N LYS A 175 -13.90 14.39 -9.64
CA LYS A 175 -14.91 14.73 -10.65
C LYS A 175 -16.23 13.96 -10.50
N MET A 176 -16.30 12.97 -9.61
CA MET A 176 -17.45 12.09 -9.51
C MET A 176 -18.73 12.88 -9.24
N GLU A 177 -19.78 12.55 -10.00
CA GLU A 177 -21.06 13.25 -9.89
C GLU A 177 -21.67 13.02 -8.51
N ASN A 178 -22.24 14.09 -7.94
CA ASN A 178 -22.99 14.13 -6.68
C ASN A 178 -22.25 13.72 -5.40
N SER A 179 -21.05 13.17 -5.48
CA SER A 179 -20.28 12.72 -4.30
C SER A 179 -18.79 13.07 -4.35
N GLY A 180 -18.26 13.43 -5.51
CA GLY A 180 -16.85 13.78 -5.66
C GLY A 180 -16.49 15.08 -4.97
N PHE A 181 -15.19 15.33 -4.82
CA PHE A 181 -14.67 16.52 -4.16
C PHE A 181 -15.25 17.84 -4.70
N ALA A 182 -15.41 17.94 -6.02
CA ALA A 182 -16.01 19.10 -6.66
C ALA A 182 -17.48 19.30 -6.26
N ALA A 183 -18.25 18.22 -6.06
CA ALA A 183 -19.64 18.28 -5.60
C ALA A 183 -19.71 18.73 -4.12
N LEU A 184 -18.84 18.17 -3.26
CA LEU A 184 -18.75 18.56 -1.84
C LEU A 184 -18.47 20.05 -1.67
N LEU A 185 -17.60 20.62 -2.53
CA LEU A 185 -17.34 22.05 -2.55
C LEU A 185 -18.58 22.89 -2.91
N ARG A 186 -19.53 22.38 -3.71
CA ARG A 186 -20.78 23.10 -4.06
C ARG A 186 -21.74 23.12 -2.88
N ASP A 187 -21.94 21.97 -2.27
CA ASP A 187 -22.99 21.76 -1.26
C ASP A 187 -22.60 22.36 0.10
N GLY A 188 -21.31 22.60 0.33
CA GLY A 188 -20.80 23.35 1.49
C GLY A 188 -21.06 22.71 2.85
N SER A 189 -21.46 21.43 2.87
CA SER A 189 -22.08 20.80 4.04
C SER A 189 -21.20 19.77 4.76
N SER A 190 -20.07 19.32 4.19
CA SER A 190 -19.24 18.26 4.80
C SER A 190 -17.74 18.60 4.86
N PRO A 191 -17.31 19.51 5.76
CA PRO A 191 -15.88 19.79 5.97
C PRO A 191 -15.08 18.54 6.37
N GLU A 192 -15.72 17.59 7.05
CA GLU A 192 -15.11 16.30 7.39
C GLU A 192 -14.80 15.48 6.13
N GLU A 193 -15.73 15.33 5.19
CA GLU A 193 -15.51 14.55 3.96
C GLU A 193 -14.44 15.18 3.06
N LEU A 194 -14.38 16.52 3.01
CA LEU A 194 -13.31 17.24 2.33
C LEU A 194 -11.94 16.94 2.97
N ARG A 195 -11.88 16.94 4.31
CA ARG A 195 -10.66 16.57 5.06
C ARG A 195 -10.28 15.11 4.81
N GLU A 196 -11.23 14.19 4.88
CA GLU A 196 -10.98 12.77 4.68
C GLU A 196 -10.42 12.51 3.28
N THR A 197 -10.96 13.19 2.26
CA THR A 197 -10.49 13.13 0.88
C THR A 197 -9.07 13.70 0.75
N TYR A 198 -8.80 14.87 1.33
CA TYR A 198 -7.46 15.46 1.33
C TYR A 198 -6.43 14.58 2.02
N ASP A 199 -6.76 14.04 3.21
CA ASP A 199 -5.88 13.15 3.97
C ASP A 199 -5.49 11.88 3.23
N LEU A 200 -6.39 11.37 2.36
CA LEU A 200 -6.08 10.26 1.48
C LEU A 200 -5.17 10.73 0.33
N LEU A 201 -5.59 11.75 -0.43
CA LEU A 201 -4.89 12.17 -1.64
C LEU A 201 -3.52 12.79 -1.37
N ARG A 202 -3.29 13.40 -0.20
CA ARG A 202 -1.97 13.96 0.16
C ARG A 202 -0.87 12.90 0.32
N ARG A 203 -1.24 11.62 0.46
CA ARG A 203 -0.28 10.51 0.52
C ARG A 203 0.50 10.38 -0.79
N VAL A 204 -0.13 10.74 -1.91
CA VAL A 204 0.50 10.74 -3.23
C VAL A 204 0.64 12.18 -3.71
N PRO A 205 1.86 12.76 -3.76
CA PRO A 205 2.07 14.17 -4.06
C PRO A 205 1.37 14.66 -5.35
N GLY A 206 1.37 13.85 -6.41
CA GLY A 206 0.71 14.21 -7.68
C GLY A 206 -0.82 14.27 -7.61
N SER A 207 -1.45 13.60 -6.64
CA SER A 207 -2.92 13.55 -6.53
C SER A 207 -3.50 14.86 -5.96
N VAL A 208 -2.71 15.62 -5.20
CA VAL A 208 -3.15 16.89 -4.59
C VAL A 208 -3.42 17.97 -5.63
N GLU A 209 -2.75 17.90 -6.79
CA GLU A 209 -2.96 18.86 -7.88
C GLU A 209 -4.42 18.84 -8.38
N HIS A 210 -5.05 17.67 -8.41
CA HIS A 210 -6.46 17.55 -8.78
C HIS A 210 -7.39 18.27 -7.80
N LEU A 211 -7.08 18.24 -6.49
CA LEU A 211 -7.85 18.96 -5.47
C LEU A 211 -7.69 20.47 -5.61
N ARG A 212 -6.45 20.93 -5.81
CA ARG A 212 -6.12 22.34 -6.05
C ARG A 212 -6.88 22.86 -7.27
N ASP A 213 -6.83 22.13 -8.37
CA ASP A 213 -7.43 22.55 -9.62
C ASP A 213 -8.96 22.58 -9.51
N ALA A 214 -9.57 21.58 -8.85
CA ALA A 214 -11.01 21.59 -8.59
C ALA A 214 -11.46 22.75 -7.70
N LEU A 215 -10.70 23.06 -6.65
CA LEU A 215 -10.96 24.23 -5.81
C LEU A 215 -10.85 25.53 -6.60
N ALA A 216 -9.78 25.68 -7.38
CA ALA A 216 -9.55 26.87 -8.20
C ALA A 216 -10.67 27.08 -9.23
N GLU A 217 -11.09 26.02 -9.93
CA GLU A 217 -12.19 26.09 -10.89
C GLU A 217 -13.53 26.43 -10.20
N ARG A 218 -13.77 25.90 -9.00
CA ARG A 218 -14.96 26.22 -8.23
C ARG A 218 -14.99 27.69 -7.80
N VAL A 219 -13.88 28.22 -7.28
CA VAL A 219 -13.76 29.64 -6.89
C VAL A 219 -13.95 30.56 -8.10
N LYS A 220 -13.35 30.22 -9.25
CA LYS A 220 -13.54 30.99 -10.49
C LYS A 220 -15.00 30.98 -10.95
N THR A 221 -15.68 29.84 -10.86
CA THR A 221 -17.08 29.69 -11.26
C THR A 221 -18.00 30.53 -10.40
N ASP A 222 -17.85 30.46 -9.08
CA ASP A 222 -18.65 31.25 -8.13
C ASP A 222 -18.38 32.76 -8.30
N GLY A 223 -17.12 33.14 -8.49
CA GLY A 223 -16.73 34.53 -8.78
C GLY A 223 -17.34 35.06 -10.08
N ARG A 224 -17.33 34.27 -11.16
CA ARG A 224 -17.97 34.63 -12.43
C ARG A 224 -19.48 34.80 -12.29
N SER A 225 -20.15 33.96 -11.49
CA SER A 225 -21.58 34.10 -11.22
C SER A 225 -21.87 35.45 -10.55
N LEU A 226 -21.12 35.80 -9.50
CA LEU A 226 -21.30 37.07 -8.79
C LEU A 226 -21.09 38.29 -9.70
N VAL A 227 -20.08 38.25 -10.58
CA VAL A 227 -19.83 39.32 -11.56
C VAL A 227 -20.96 39.40 -12.58
N SER A 228 -21.42 38.26 -13.11
CA SER A 228 -22.52 38.23 -14.07
C SER A 228 -23.84 38.73 -13.47
N ASP A 229 -24.10 38.47 -12.19
CA ASP A 229 -25.30 38.96 -11.50
C ASP A 229 -25.25 40.49 -11.32
N GLN A 230 -24.06 41.04 -11.07
CA GLN A 230 -23.82 42.49 -11.01
C GLN A 230 -23.99 43.15 -12.39
N GLU A 231 -23.45 42.56 -13.46
CA GLU A 231 -23.56 43.09 -14.83
C GLU A 231 -25.01 43.10 -15.35
N ARG A 232 -25.83 42.12 -14.92
CA ARG A 232 -27.26 42.05 -15.26
C ARG A 232 -28.13 42.99 -14.43
N GLY A 233 -27.55 43.73 -13.48
CA GLY A 233 -28.30 44.59 -12.55
C GLY A 233 -29.16 43.83 -11.54
N ALA A 234 -28.88 42.53 -11.34
CA ALA A 234 -29.60 41.67 -10.39
C ALA A 234 -29.11 41.85 -8.94
N SER A 235 -27.98 42.54 -8.74
CA SER A 235 -27.39 42.83 -7.43
C SER A 235 -27.08 44.32 -7.29
N ASP A 236 -27.35 44.88 -6.10
CA ASP A 236 -26.85 46.21 -5.74
C ASP A 236 -25.34 46.14 -5.40
N PRO A 237 -24.58 47.25 -5.51
CA PRO A 237 -23.14 47.24 -5.22
C PRO A 237 -22.79 46.72 -3.80
N PRO A 238 -23.54 47.05 -2.73
CA PRO A 238 -23.30 46.47 -1.41
C PRO A 238 -23.54 44.95 -1.33
N ALA A 239 -24.54 44.40 -2.02
CA ALA A 239 -24.82 42.97 -2.09
C ALA A 239 -23.72 42.22 -2.83
N PHE A 240 -23.16 42.81 -3.89
CA PHE A 240 -22.00 42.25 -4.58
C PHE A 240 -20.78 42.15 -3.65
N VAL A 241 -20.43 43.24 -2.94
CA VAL A 241 -19.31 43.24 -1.99
C VAL A 241 -19.53 42.21 -0.87
N ARG A 242 -20.75 42.11 -0.32
CA ARG A 242 -21.10 41.09 0.67
C ARG A 242 -20.98 39.66 0.11
N GLY A 243 -21.38 39.44 -1.14
CA GLY A 243 -21.24 38.15 -1.81
C GLY A 243 -19.79 37.72 -1.95
N VAL A 244 -18.91 38.64 -2.37
CA VAL A 244 -17.46 38.38 -2.47
C VAL A 244 -16.83 38.09 -1.10
N LEU A 245 -17.19 38.86 -0.07
CA LEU A 245 -16.70 38.63 1.29
C LEU A 245 -17.13 37.26 1.84
N ARG A 246 -18.42 36.90 1.68
CA ARG A 246 -18.93 35.57 2.08
C ARG A 246 -18.24 34.44 1.33
N MET A 247 -17.97 34.62 0.03
CA MET A 247 -17.24 33.65 -0.76
C MET A 247 -15.81 33.45 -0.22
N ARG A 248 -15.11 34.54 0.08
CA ARG A 248 -13.77 34.50 0.69
C ARG A 248 -13.79 33.79 2.05
N GLU A 249 -14.72 34.13 2.93
CA GLU A 249 -14.85 33.49 4.25
C GLU A 249 -15.09 31.98 4.11
N ARG A 250 -16.08 31.59 3.30
CA ARG A 250 -16.40 30.18 3.03
C ARG A 250 -15.19 29.38 2.58
N TYR A 251 -14.45 29.84 1.56
CA TYR A 251 -13.29 29.10 1.08
C TYR A 251 -12.10 29.19 2.03
N GLY A 252 -11.97 30.28 2.78
CA GLY A 252 -11.00 30.41 3.86
C GLY A 252 -11.21 29.36 4.95
N ASP A 253 -12.46 29.14 5.35
CA ASP A 253 -12.84 28.12 6.34
C ASP A 253 -12.59 26.71 5.82
N VAL A 254 -12.97 26.43 4.57
CA VAL A 254 -12.68 25.14 3.92
C VAL A 254 -11.17 24.86 3.93
N VAL A 255 -10.35 25.84 3.57
CA VAL A 255 -8.89 25.68 3.58
C VAL A 255 -8.37 25.44 5.00
N ALA A 256 -8.86 26.22 5.97
CA ALA A 256 -8.41 26.12 7.36
C ALA A 256 -8.82 24.80 8.05
N VAL A 257 -9.91 24.16 7.61
CA VAL A 257 -10.46 22.94 8.22
C VAL A 257 -10.07 21.69 7.46
N ALA A 258 -10.11 21.70 6.12
CA ALA A 258 -9.96 20.50 5.30
C ALA A 258 -8.52 20.23 4.82
N PHE A 259 -7.69 21.26 4.64
CA PHE A 259 -6.35 21.11 4.01
C PHE A 259 -5.17 21.22 4.99
N ARG A 260 -5.29 20.67 6.21
CA ARG A 260 -4.22 20.69 7.21
C ARG A 260 -3.18 19.58 7.04
#